data_AF-A0A2N1QS86-F1
#
_entry.id   AF-A0A2N1QS86-F1
#
_cell.length_a   1.000
_cell.length_b   1.000
_cell.length_c   1.000
_cell.angle_alpha   90.00
_cell.angle_beta   90.00
_cell.angle_gamma   90.00
#
_symmetry.space_group_name_H-M   'P 1'
#
loop_
_entity.id
_entity.type
_entity.pdbx_description
1 polymer ?
#
loop_
_entity_poly.entity_id
_entity_poly.type
_entity_poly.pdbx_seq_one_letter_code
_entity_poly.pdbx_strand_id
1 'polypeptide(L)'
;EIARIDLPLSLYTQWYWQMDLHNLFHFLKLRLDSHAQYEIRAYAEVILSMVRAVCPMACETFETLVLHGQRFSSAEMDAIKVMIDGKECPLTGRERSLFEDKLR
;
A
#
# COMPACT_ATOMS: atom_id res chain seq x y z
N GLU A 1 -15.40 31.19 16.53
CA GLU A 1 -15.39 29.73 16.29
C GLU A 1 -16.54 29.25 15.42
N ILE A 2 -17.78 29.68 15.67
CA ILE A 2 -18.96 29.27 14.89
C ILE A 2 -18.84 29.59 13.39
N ALA A 3 -18.27 30.75 13.03
CA ALA A 3 -18.12 31.17 11.63
C ALA A 3 -17.24 30.22 10.77
N ARG A 4 -16.40 29.37 11.37
CA ARG A 4 -15.57 28.42 10.58
C ARG A 4 -16.35 27.20 10.10
N ILE A 5 -17.55 26.96 10.66
CA ILE A 5 -18.40 25.82 10.31
C ILE A 5 -18.96 25.97 8.89
N ASP A 6 -19.15 27.22 8.44
CA ASP A 6 -19.66 27.53 7.11
C ASP A 6 -18.57 27.45 6.00
N LEU A 7 -17.31 27.21 6.37
CA LEU A 7 -16.21 27.08 5.41
C LEU A 7 -16.18 25.66 4.81
N PRO A 8 -15.91 25.53 3.50
CA PRO A 8 -15.82 24.22 2.85
C PRO A 8 -14.59 23.42 3.31
N LEU A 9 -14.65 22.09 3.17
CA LEU A 9 -13.56 21.16 3.51
C LEU A 9 -12.28 21.38 2.66
N SER A 10 -12.38 22.11 1.56
CA SER A 10 -11.24 22.47 0.70
C SER A 10 -10.36 23.59 1.29
N LEU A 11 -10.69 24.10 2.48
CA LEU A 11 -9.87 25.09 3.16
C LEU A 11 -8.51 24.50 3.54
N TYR A 12 -7.43 25.08 3.01
CA TYR A 12 -6.09 24.67 3.37
C TYR A 12 -5.79 24.94 4.84
N THR A 13 -5.11 23.98 5.45
CA THR A 13 -4.58 24.08 6.81
C THR A 13 -3.15 23.57 6.83
N GLN A 14 -2.41 23.99 7.86
CA GLN A 14 -1.02 23.63 8.07
C GLN A 14 -0.89 22.97 9.44
N TRP A 15 -0.06 21.94 9.52
CA TRP A 15 0.25 21.29 10.78
C TRP A 15 1.67 20.75 10.74
N TYR A 16 2.26 20.59 11.93
CA TYR A 16 3.49 19.85 12.10
C TYR A 16 3.14 18.38 12.31
N TRP A 17 3.83 17.50 11.58
CA TRP A 17 3.63 16.07 11.69
C TRP A 17 4.96 15.39 11.97
N GLN A 18 5.05 14.70 13.10
CA GLN A 18 6.21 13.95 13.52
C GLN A 18 5.80 12.49 13.78
N MET A 19 6.54 11.56 13.23
CA MET A 19 6.37 10.12 13.46
C MET A 19 7.67 9.37 13.18
N ASP A 20 7.75 8.14 13.67
CA ASP A 20 8.83 7.23 13.35
C ASP A 20 8.71 6.65 11.92
N LEU A 21 9.82 6.11 11.43
CA LEU A 21 9.92 5.61 10.06
C LEU A 21 9.03 4.38 9.80
N HIS A 22 8.81 3.53 10.81
CA HIS A 22 8.00 2.32 10.64
C HIS A 22 6.52 2.68 10.42
N ASN A 23 5.98 3.58 11.25
CA ASN A 23 4.63 4.09 11.08
C ASN A 23 4.47 4.94 9.82
N LEU A 24 5.51 5.65 9.41
CA LEU A 24 5.52 6.39 8.15
C LEU A 24 5.39 5.45 6.94
N PHE A 25 6.16 4.35 6.90
CA PHE A 25 6.00 3.35 5.84
C PHE A 25 4.63 2.70 5.83
N HIS A 26 4.06 2.43 7.01
CA HIS A 26 2.68 1.93 7.09
C HIS A 26 1.68 2.94 6.51
N PHE A 27 1.80 4.22 6.85
CA PHE A 27 0.98 5.28 6.27
C PHE A 27 1.14 5.36 4.74
N LEU A 28 2.37 5.37 4.24
CA LEU A 28 2.66 5.44 2.82
C LEU A 28 2.06 4.26 2.07
N LYS A 29 2.13 3.05 2.63
CA LYS A 29 1.49 1.86 2.04
C LYS A 29 -0.01 2.07 1.80
N LEU A 30 -0.71 2.67 2.77
CA LEU A 30 -2.16 2.88 2.67
C LEU A 30 -2.54 4.05 1.77
N ARG A 31 -1.68 5.08 1.65
CA ARG A 31 -1.98 6.31 0.91
C ARG A 31 -1.46 6.33 -0.52
N LEU A 32 -0.52 5.46 -0.85
CA LEU A 32 -0.07 5.23 -2.23
C LEU A 32 -0.94 4.21 -2.98
N ASP A 33 -1.89 3.57 -2.30
CA ASP A 33 -2.84 2.65 -2.92
C ASP A 33 -3.73 3.37 -3.95
N SER A 34 -4.10 2.67 -5.04
CA SER A 34 -4.97 3.22 -6.08
C SER A 34 -6.36 3.60 -5.56
N HIS A 35 -6.84 2.93 -4.52
CA HIS A 35 -8.13 3.19 -3.87
C HIS A 35 -8.08 4.40 -2.92
N ALA A 36 -6.90 4.92 -2.59
CA ALA A 36 -6.79 6.15 -1.82
C ALA A 36 -7.21 7.36 -2.67
N GLN A 37 -7.79 8.36 -2.01
CA GLN A 37 -8.17 9.61 -2.65
C GLN A 37 -6.95 10.29 -3.28
N TYR A 38 -7.11 10.86 -4.48
CA TYR A 38 -6.00 11.40 -5.26
C TYR A 38 -5.18 12.44 -4.51
N GLU A 39 -5.84 13.36 -3.80
CA GLU A 39 -5.19 14.47 -3.10
C GLU A 39 -4.18 13.95 -2.06
N ILE A 40 -4.57 12.98 -1.24
CA ILE A 40 -3.64 12.43 -0.23
C ILE A 40 -2.55 11.55 -0.83
N ARG A 41 -2.83 10.91 -1.97
CA ARG A 41 -1.81 10.16 -2.72
C ARG A 41 -0.73 11.10 -3.26
N ALA A 42 -1.09 12.26 -3.80
CA ALA A 42 -0.12 13.27 -4.24
C ALA A 42 0.79 13.75 -3.09
N TYR A 43 0.25 13.94 -1.88
CA TYR A 43 1.07 14.20 -0.69
C TYR A 43 1.99 13.03 -0.35
N ALA A 44 1.48 11.80 -0.38
CA ALA A 44 2.25 10.60 -0.06
C ALA A 44 3.41 10.38 -1.05
N GLU A 45 3.23 10.64 -2.34
CA GLU A 45 4.28 10.56 -3.37
C GLU A 45 5.44 11.51 -3.08
N VAL A 46 5.11 12.77 -2.72
CA VAL A 46 6.13 13.76 -2.34
C VAL A 46 6.85 13.33 -1.06
N ILE A 47 6.13 12.84 -0.06
CA ILE A 47 6.72 12.35 1.20
C ILE A 47 7.64 11.16 0.92
N LEU A 48 7.25 10.20 0.08
CA LEU A 48 8.09 9.08 -0.30
C LEU A 48 9.39 9.55 -0.96
N SER A 49 9.34 10.59 -1.82
CA SER A 49 10.54 11.16 -2.43
C SER A 49 11.52 11.75 -1.40
N MET A 50 10.99 12.39 -0.35
CA MET A 50 11.79 12.91 0.76
C MET A 50 12.41 11.78 1.60
N VAL A 51 11.62 10.74 1.90
CA VAL A 51 12.08 9.55 2.62
C VAL A 51 13.19 8.85 1.83
N ARG A 52 13.05 8.71 0.52
CA ARG A 52 14.07 8.14 -0.36
C ARG A 52 15.39 8.90 -0.30
N ALA A 53 15.34 10.22 -0.21
CA ALA A 53 16.54 11.06 -0.08
C ALA A 53 17.22 10.90 1.30
N VAL A 54 16.45 10.66 2.36
CA VAL A 54 16.97 10.58 3.74
C VAL A 54 17.43 9.17 4.12
N CYS A 55 16.66 8.13 3.80
CA CYS A 55 16.95 6.74 4.16
C CYS A 55 16.76 5.77 2.97
N PRO A 56 17.61 5.86 1.93
CA PRO A 56 17.42 5.16 0.66
C PRO A 56 17.32 3.64 0.80
N MET A 57 18.16 3.00 1.62
CA MET A 57 18.15 1.54 1.81
C MET A 57 16.82 1.03 2.40
N ALA A 58 16.26 1.78 3.36
CA ALA A 58 14.98 1.43 3.97
C ALA A 58 13.84 1.64 2.98
N CYS A 59 13.90 2.71 2.19
CA CYS A 59 12.94 3.02 1.14
C CYS A 59 12.91 1.94 0.04
N GLU A 60 14.07 1.49 -0.43
CA GLU A 60 14.18 0.41 -1.43
C GLU A 60 13.56 -0.90 -0.93
N THR A 61 13.84 -1.26 0.32
CA THR A 61 13.26 -2.45 0.97
C THR A 61 11.75 -2.32 1.10
N PHE A 62 11.25 -1.15 1.50
CA PHE A 62 9.82 -0.86 1.58
C PHE A 62 9.14 -0.97 0.22
N GLU A 63 9.70 -0.36 -0.83
CA GLU A 63 9.14 -0.39 -2.17
C GLU A 63 9.05 -1.83 -2.70
N THR A 64 10.12 -2.59 -2.57
CA THR A 64 10.21 -3.96 -3.11
C THR A 64 9.33 -4.95 -2.34
N LEU A 65 9.39 -4.94 -1.01
CA LEU A 65 8.76 -5.98 -0.18
C LEU A 65 7.35 -5.63 0.27
N VAL A 66 7.01 -4.34 0.34
CA VAL A 66 5.76 -3.86 0.96
C VAL A 66 4.85 -3.15 -0.02
N LEU A 67 5.36 -2.20 -0.80
CA LEU A 67 4.55 -1.40 -1.71
C LEU A 67 4.16 -2.18 -2.98
N HIS A 68 5.14 -2.85 -3.58
CA HIS A 68 4.95 -3.67 -4.79
C HIS A 68 4.86 -5.18 -4.49
N GLY A 69 5.03 -5.57 -3.22
CA GLY A 69 4.93 -6.96 -2.79
C GLY A 69 3.48 -7.41 -2.66
N GLN A 70 3.19 -8.64 -3.09
CA GLN A 70 1.90 -9.30 -2.89
C GLN A 70 1.95 -10.28 -1.71
N ARG A 71 0.84 -10.42 -0.99
CA ARG A 71 0.71 -11.35 0.13
C ARG A 71 -0.17 -12.53 -0.26
N PHE A 72 0.40 -13.72 -0.14
CA PHE A 72 -0.31 -14.98 -0.33
C PHE A 72 -0.67 -15.60 1.02
N SER A 73 -1.87 -16.17 1.09
CA SER A 73 -2.33 -17.00 2.21
C SER A 73 -1.63 -18.36 2.20
N SER A 74 -1.76 -19.14 3.27
CA SER A 74 -1.20 -20.49 3.34
C SER A 74 -1.72 -21.39 2.22
N ALA A 75 -3.03 -21.37 1.96
CA ALA A 75 -3.67 -22.15 0.91
C ALA A 75 -3.19 -21.73 -0.50
N GLU A 76 -3.02 -20.43 -0.72
CA GLU A 76 -2.47 -19.90 -1.98
C GLU A 76 -1.01 -20.32 -2.19
N MET A 77 -0.20 -20.32 -1.13
CA MET A 77 1.18 -20.79 -1.20
C MET A 77 1.28 -22.29 -1.50
N ASP A 78 0.39 -23.11 -0.93
CA ASP A 78 0.36 -24.55 -1.24
C ASP A 78 -0.12 -24.80 -2.68
N ALA A 79 -1.08 -24.00 -3.17
CA ALA A 79 -1.48 -24.03 -4.57
C ALA A 79 -0.32 -23.68 -5.51
N ILE A 80 0.47 -22.65 -5.19
CA ILE A 80 1.67 -22.29 -5.95
C ILE A 80 2.65 -23.46 -6.02
N LYS A 81 2.93 -24.15 -4.90
CA LYS A 81 3.84 -25.32 -4.89
C LYS A 81 3.34 -26.43 -5.81
N VAL A 82 2.04 -26.74 -5.75
CA VAL A 82 1.41 -27.77 -6.61
C VAL A 82 1.48 -27.38 -8.09
N MET A 83 1.30 -26.10 -8.40
CA MET A 83 1.40 -25.58 -9.77
C MET A 83 2.84 -25.59 -10.31
N ILE A 84 3.84 -25.33 -9.46
CA ILE A 84 5.27 -25.43 -9.82
C ILE A 84 5.63 -26.89 -10.18
N ASP A 85 5.02 -27.87 -9.51
CA ASP A 85 5.15 -29.30 -9.84
C ASP A 85 4.41 -29.71 -11.13
N GLY A 86 3.81 -28.76 -11.85
CA GLY A 86 3.10 -28.99 -13.11
C GLY A 86 1.68 -29.55 -12.97
N LYS A 87 1.11 -29.55 -11.77
CA LYS A 87 -0.27 -30.00 -11.51
C LYS A 87 -1.26 -28.84 -11.58
N GLU A 88 -2.53 -29.17 -11.78
CA GLU A 88 -3.60 -28.16 -11.82
C GLU A 88 -3.78 -27.47 -10.46
N CYS A 89 -4.21 -26.20 -10.50
CA CYS A 89 -4.46 -25.41 -9.30
C CYS A 89 -5.56 -26.07 -8.44
N PRO A 90 -5.26 -26.42 -7.17
CA PRO A 90 -6.22 -27.11 -6.30
C PRO A 90 -7.33 -26.18 -5.76
N LEU A 91 -7.19 -24.86 -5.89
CA LEU A 91 -8.18 -23.89 -5.42
C LEU A 91 -9.42 -23.90 -6.32
N THR A 92 -10.59 -23.71 -5.72
CA THR A 92 -11.88 -23.74 -6.43
C THR A 92 -12.73 -22.50 -6.14
N GLY A 93 -13.65 -22.19 -7.05
CA GLY A 93 -14.62 -21.10 -6.88
C GLY A 93 -13.98 -19.71 -6.69
N ARG A 94 -14.41 -18.99 -5.65
CA ARG A 94 -14.01 -17.61 -5.37
C ARG A 94 -12.53 -17.49 -4.97
N GLU A 95 -11.99 -18.47 -4.26
CA GLU A 95 -10.58 -18.44 -3.81
C GLU A 95 -9.62 -18.50 -5.00
N ARG A 96 -9.97 -19.29 -6.02
CA ARG A 96 -9.21 -19.34 -7.27
C ARG A 96 -9.21 -18.01 -8.01
N SER A 97 -10.36 -17.34 -8.10
CA SER A 97 -10.46 -16.02 -8.74
C SER A 97 -9.57 -14.98 -8.04
N LEU A 98 -9.64 -14.91 -6.70
CA LEU A 98 -8.82 -13.98 -5.92
C LEU A 98 -7.32 -14.29 -6.05
N PHE A 99 -6.97 -15.58 -6.10
CA PHE A 99 -5.60 -16.01 -6.31
C PHE A 99 -5.08 -15.64 -7.71
N GLU A 100 -5.88 -15.85 -8.75
CA GLU A 100 -5.55 -15.46 -10.12
C GLU A 100 -5.41 -13.94 -10.26
N ASP A 101 -6.25 -13.16 -9.57
CA ASP A 101 -6.15 -11.70 -9.52
C ASP A 101 -4.86 -11.23 -8.82
N LYS A 102 -4.37 -11.97 -7.82
CA LYS A 102 -3.08 -11.71 -7.17
C LYS A 102 -1.86 -12.14 -7.99
N LEU A 103 -2.03 -12.98 -9.01
CA LEU A 103 -0.94 -13.37 -9.91
C LEU A 103 -0.78 -12.42 -11.09
N ARG A 104 -1.81 -11.63 -11.38
CA ARG A 104 -1.76 -10.55 -12.38
C ARG A 104 -1.08 -9.32 -11.81
#